data_AF-E9RYD0-F1
#
_entry.id   AF-E9RYD0-F1
#
_cell.length_a   1.000
_cell.length_b   1.000
_cell.length_c   1.000
_cell.angle_alpha   90.00
_cell.angle_beta   90.00
_cell.angle_gamma   90.00
#
_symmetry.space_group_name_H-M   'P 1'
#
loop_
_entity.id
_entity.type
_entity.pdbx_description
1 polymer ?
#
loop_
_entity_poly.entity_id
_entity_poly.type
_entity_poly.pdbx_seq_one_letter_code
_entity_poly.pdbx_strand_id
1 'polypeptide(L)' 'MGRIIAVANQKGGVGKTTTAINLSSCLSALGKRVLAIDMDPQGNMTSGLGVDKDNVEKTVYDLIIGRATVEECLCKEVF' A
#
# COMPACT_ATOMS: atom_id res chain seq x y z
N MET A 1 -16.07 11.19 -3.26
CA MET A 1 -14.62 11.43 -3.41
C MET A 1 -13.91 10.86 -2.18
N GLY A 2 -12.82 10.10 -2.33
CA GLY A 2 -12.07 9.54 -1.20
C GLY A 2 -11.17 10.59 -0.53
N ARG A 3 -10.79 10.38 0.73
CA ARG A 3 -9.77 11.18 1.42
C ARG A 3 -8.40 10.52 1.24
N ILE A 4 -7.43 11.28 0.74
CA ILE A 4 -6.04 10.82 0.60
C ILE A 4 -5.26 11.19 1.86
N ILE A 5 -4.56 10.23 2.45
CA ILE A 5 -3.73 10.41 3.65
C ILE A 5 -2.33 9.89 3.33
N ALA A 6 -1.32 10.77 3.34
CA ALA A 6 0.07 10.40 3.14
C ALA A 6 0.81 10.29 4.49
N VAL A 7 1.48 9.16 4.72
CA VAL A 7 2.33 8.95 5.91
C VAL A 7 3.79 9.13 5.51
N ALA A 8 4.35 10.31 5.78
CA ALA A 8 5.68 10.69 5.31
C ALA A 8 6.59 11.17 6.45
N ASN A 9 7.87 10.78 6.36
CA ASN A 9 8.95 11.23 7.24
C ASN A 9 10.30 10.84 6.61
N GLN A 10 11.25 11.78 6.55
CA GLN A 10 12.58 11.57 5.96
C GLN A 10 13.43 10.53 6.71
N LYS A 11 13.21 10.35 8.02
CA LYS A 11 14.01 9.43 8.84
C LYS A 11 13.52 7.99 8.65
N GLY A 12 14.46 7.06 8.49
CA GLY A 12 14.21 5.62 8.51
C GLY A 12 13.82 5.11 9.90
N GLY A 13 13.04 4.03 9.99
CA GLY A 13 12.74 3.37 11.26
C GLY A 13 11.84 4.14 12.24
N VAL A 14 11.07 5.12 11.77
CA VAL A 14 10.16 5.94 12.62
C VAL A 14 8.70 5.48 12.60
N GLY A 15 8.43 4.27 12.10
CA GLY A 15 7.08 3.68 12.14
C GLY A 15 6.13 4.13 11.02
N LYS A 16 6.62 4.68 9.90
CA LYS A 16 5.77 5.07 8.75
C LYS A 16 4.90 3.92 8.24
N THR A 17 5.54 2.82 7.87
CA THR A 17 4.87 1.61 7.35
C THR A 17 3.93 1.02 8.39
N THR A 18 4.39 0.90 9.65
CA THR A 18 3.55 0.44 10.76
C THR A 18 2.29 1.29 10.93
N THR A 19 2.44 2.62 10.87
CA THR A 19 1.31 3.55 10.95
C THR A 19 0.38 3.38 9.76
N ALA A 20 0.91 3.28 8.54
CA ALA A 20 0.11 3.14 7.33
C ALA A 20 -0.72 1.85 7.35
N ILE A 21 -0.11 0.69 7.67
CA ILE A 21 -0.78 -0.61 7.76
C ILE A 21 -1.90 -0.58 8.81
N ASN A 22 -1.59 -0.10 10.02
CA ASN A 22 -2.58 -0.12 11.10
C ASN A 22 -3.69 0.90 10.86
N LEU A 23 -3.38 2.08 10.31
CA LEU A 23 -4.39 3.07 9.95
C LEU A 23 -5.35 2.53 8.88
N SER A 24 -4.82 1.92 7.81
CA SER A 24 -5.66 1.33 6.77
C SER A 24 -6.53 0.20 7.30
N SER A 25 -5.96 -0.67 8.14
CA SER A 25 -6.66 -1.80 8.76
C SER A 25 -7.78 -1.33 9.70
N CYS A 26 -7.50 -0.37 10.57
CA CYS A 26 -8.51 0.21 11.46
C CYS A 26 -9.64 0.91 10.70
N LEU A 27 -9.32 1.66 9.64
CA LEU A 27 -10.34 2.30 8.80
C LEU A 27 -11.21 1.25 8.08
N SER A 28 -10.61 0.17 7.58
CA SER A 28 -11.31 -0.96 6.98
C SER A 28 -12.25 -1.64 8.00
N ALA A 29 -11.75 -1.91 9.21
CA ALA A 29 -12.52 -2.49 10.32
C ALA A 29 -13.72 -1.61 10.75
N LEU A 30 -13.64 -0.30 10.54
CA LEU A 30 -14.75 0.65 10.73
C LEU A 30 -15.71 0.73 9.52
N GLY A 31 -15.62 -0.22 8.59
CA GLY A 31 -16.48 -0.33 7.41
C GLY A 31 -16.18 0.68 6.31
N LYS A 32 -14.99 1.32 6.32
CA LYS A 32 -14.59 2.21 5.22
C LYS A 32 -13.99 1.40 4.08
N ARG A 33 -14.29 1.81 2.84
CA ARG A 33 -13.54 1.33 1.67
C ARG A 33 -12.17 2.01 1.67
N VAL A 34 -11.11 1.21 1.79
CA VAL A 34 -9.73 1.67 1.90
C VAL A 34 -8.92 1.09 0.75
N LEU A 35 -8.05 1.93 0.17
CA LEU A 35 -6.98 1.51 -0.73
C LEU A 35 -5.66 1.87 -0.05
N ALA A 36 -4.85 0.86 0.26
CA ALA A 36 -3.47 1.05 0.71
C ALA A 36 -2.55 1.13 -0.52
N ILE A 37 -1.58 2.04 -0.49
CA ILE A 37 -0.61 2.22 -1.58
C ILE A 37 0.79 2.19 -0.96
N ASP A 38 1.58 1.18 -1.31
CA ASP A 38 2.99 1.11 -0.93
C ASP A 38 3.84 1.91 -1.93
N MET A 39 4.41 3.01 -1.47
CA MET A 39 5.30 3.88 -2.25
C MET A 39 6.78 3.71 -1.85
N ASP A 40 7.10 2.72 -1.02
CA ASP A 40 8.46 2.41 -0.59
C ASP A 40 9.01 1.20 -1.39
N PRO A 41 10.15 1.34 -2.11
CA PRO A 41 10.75 0.24 -2.87
C PRO A 41 11.05 -1.03 -2.05
N GLN A 42 11.10 -0.95 -0.71
CA GLN A 42 11.32 -2.11 0.14
C GLN A 42 10.11 -3.07 0.19
N GLY A 43 8.91 -2.58 -0.14
CA GLY A 43 7.68 -3.38 -0.15
C GLY A 43 7.22 -3.82 1.23
N ASN A 44 7.61 -3.11 2.29
CA ASN A 44 7.32 -3.49 3.68
C ASN A 44 5.82 -3.37 4.01
N MET A 45 5.08 -2.48 3.33
CA MET A 45 3.63 -2.41 3.53
C MET A 45 2.96 -3.59 2.85
N THR A 46 3.37 -3.91 1.62
CA THR A 46 2.89 -5.05 0.84
C THR A 46 3.02 -6.36 1.63
N SER A 47 4.22 -6.68 2.12
CA SER A 47 4.43 -7.88 2.94
C SER A 47 3.74 -7.81 4.29
N GLY A 48 3.68 -6.63 4.91
CA GLY A 48 2.96 -6.40 6.17
C GLY A 48 1.44 -6.58 6.08
N LEU A 49 0.86 -6.50 4.87
CA LEU A 49 -0.54 -6.81 4.57
C LEU A 49 -0.74 -8.25 4.09
N GLY A 50 0.28 -9.10 4.21
CA GLY A 50 0.23 -10.51 3.86
C GLY A 50 0.32 -10.81 2.36
N VAL A 51 0.70 -9.83 1.53
CA VAL A 51 0.98 -10.06 0.10
C VAL A 51 2.42 -10.49 -0.05
N ASP A 52 2.64 -11.60 -0.77
CA ASP A 52 3.99 -12.01 -1.16
C ASP A 52 4.53 -11.06 -2.24
N LYS A 53 5.36 -10.11 -1.80
CA LYS A 53 5.92 -9.07 -2.66
C LYS A 53 6.82 -9.61 -3.78
N ASP A 54 7.40 -10.80 -3.63
CA ASP A 54 8.28 -11.39 -4.64
C ASP A 54 7.48 -12.01 -5.80
N ASN A 55 6.18 -12.23 -5.59
CA ASN A 55 5.22 -12.73 -6.58
C ASN A 55 4.31 -11.64 -7.16
N VAL A 56 4.57 -10.35 -6.87
CA VAL A 56 3.82 -9.23 -7.45
C VAL A 56 4.41 -8.85 -8.81
N GLU A 57 3.69 -9.14 -9.89
CA GLU A 57 4.15 -8.86 -11.27
C GLU A 57 4.10 -7.38 -11.65
N LYS A 58 3.11 -6.63 -11.14
CA LYS A 58 2.86 -5.22 -11.47
C LYS A 58 2.72 -4.39 -10.20
N THR A 59 3.52 -3.34 -10.09
CA THR A 59 3.61 -2.50 -8.90
C THR A 59 3.21 -1.06 -9.20
N VAL A 60 3.17 -0.23 -8.15
CA VAL A 60 2.96 1.22 -8.33
C VAL A 60 4.02 1.85 -9.26
N TYR A 61 5.22 1.25 -9.33
CA TYR A 61 6.26 1.72 -10.24
C TYR A 61 5.83 1.57 -11.70
N ASP A 62 5.31 0.39 -12.11
CA ASP A 62 4.81 0.14 -13.46
C ASP A 62 3.70 1.09 -13.86
N LEU A 63 2.80 1.39 -12.91
CA LEU A 63 1.74 2.37 -13.10
C LEU A 63 2.30 3.78 -13.35
N ILE A 64 3.25 4.24 -12.53
CA ILE A 64 3.84 5.58 -12.64
C ILE A 64 4.57 5.77 -13.98
N ILE A 65 5.25 4.74 -14.47
CA ILE A 65 5.97 4.79 -15.76
C ILE A 65 5.08 4.47 -16.97
N GLY A 66 3.77 4.28 -16.79
CA GLY A 66 2.81 4.06 -17.87
C GLY A 66 2.90 2.67 -18.52
N ARG A 67 3.35 1.65 -17.79
CA ARG A 67 3.45 0.24 -18.23
C ARG A 67 2.42 -0.70 -17.60
N ALA A 68 1.52 -0.15 -16.79
CA ALA A 68 0.39 -0.85 -16.21
C ALA A 68 -0.78 0.12 -15.99
N THR A 69 -1.98 -0.43 -15.98
CA THR A 69 -3.21 0.19 -15.51
C THR A 69 -3.33 0.04 -13.99
N VAL A 70 -4.24 0.80 -13.37
CA VAL A 70 -4.48 0.67 -11.93
C VAL A 70 -4.99 -0.73 -11.61
N GLU A 71 -5.87 -1.26 -12.46
CA GLU A 71 -6.51 -2.56 -12.32
C GLU A 71 -5.50 -3.71 -12.30
N GLU A 72 -4.45 -3.63 -13.11
CA GLU A 72 -3.36 -4.62 -13.16
C GLU A 72 -2.48 -4.60 -11.90
N CYS A 73 -2.44 -3.48 -11.17
CA CYS A 73 -1.65 -3.33 -9.94
C CYS A 73 -2.44 -3.65 -8.66
N LEU A 74 -3.76 -3.88 -8.74
CA LEU A 74 -4.60 -4.07 -7.55
C LEU A 74 -4.47 -5.46 -6.95
N CYS A 75 -4.01 -5.51 -5.70
CA CYS A 75 -4.13 -6.70 -4.84
C CYS A 75 -5.47 -6.65 -4.10
N LYS A 76 -6.39 -7.58 -4.40
CA LYS A 76 -7.76 -7.60 -3.83
C LYS A 76 -7.88 -8.42 -2.56
N GLU A 77 -7.06 -9.46 -2.43
CA GLU A 77 -7.03 -10.33 -1.27
C GLU A 77 -5.80 -9.96 -0.45
N VAL A 78 -6.05 -9.26 0.65
CA VAL A 78 -5.06 -8.84 1.63
C VAL A 78 -5.58 -9.19 3.02
N PHE A 79 -4.68 -9.54 3.93
CA PHE A 79 -5.01 -9.95 5.29
C PHE A 79 -5.57 -8.81 6.15
#